data_AF-A0A2R6CI26-F1
#
_entry.id   AF-A0A2R6CI26-F1
#
_cell.length_a   1.000
_cell.length_b   1.000
_cell.length_c   1.000
_cell.angle_alpha   90.00
_cell.angle_beta   90.00
_cell.angle_gamma   90.00
#
_symmetry.space_group_name_H-M   'P 1'
#
loop_
_entity.id
_entity.type
_entity.pdbx_description
1 polymer ?
#
loop_
_entity_poly.entity_id
_entity_poly.type
_entity_poly.pdbx_seq_one_letter_code
_entity_poly.pdbx_strand_id
1 'polypeptide(L)' 'AQERAAGESFDYEAERYDFPVRTKQERSIRLYELAELTGTAEGYAAVHEPLEDPGPQDANPDADLTG' A
#
# COMPACT_ATOMS: atom_id res chain seq x y z
N ALA A 1 -10.95 3.97 11.82
CA ALA A 1 -11.51 5.32 11.56
C ALA A 1 -10.89 6.44 12.42
N GLN A 2 -10.21 6.17 13.54
CA GLN A 2 -9.73 7.23 14.44
C GLN A 2 -8.45 7.95 13.99
N GLU A 3 -7.57 7.34 13.20
CA GLU A 3 -6.33 8.00 12.74
C GLU A 3 -6.58 9.21 11.83
N ARG A 4 -7.67 9.24 11.05
CA ARG A 4 -8.03 10.44 10.25
C ARG A 4 -8.42 11.66 11.11
N ALA A 5 -8.73 11.47 12.39
CA ALA A 5 -9.24 12.51 13.29
C ALA A 5 -8.17 13.11 14.23
N ALA A 6 -7.06 12.41 14.43
CA ALA A 6 -5.90 12.97 15.13
C ALA A 6 -5.14 13.84 14.12
N GLY A 7 -4.94 15.12 14.41
CA GLY A 7 -4.25 16.09 13.54
C GLY A 7 -2.76 15.83 13.35
N GLU A 8 -2.38 14.60 13.03
CA GLU A 8 -1.05 14.23 12.56
C GLU A 8 -0.98 14.59 11.07
N SER A 9 -0.25 15.65 10.75
CA SER A 9 -0.18 16.23 9.42
C SER A 9 0.57 15.32 8.45
N PHE A 10 0.01 15.15 7.25
CA PHE A 10 0.71 14.58 6.11
C PHE A 10 1.55 15.67 5.45
N ASP A 11 2.77 15.87 5.96
CA ASP A 11 3.63 17.00 5.57
C ASP A 11 4.55 16.71 4.38
N TYR A 12 4.51 15.50 3.82
CA TYR A 12 5.43 15.09 2.77
C TYR A 12 4.72 14.37 1.63
N GLU A 13 5.15 14.64 0.40
CA GLU A 13 4.77 13.87 -0.77
C GLU A 13 5.64 12.60 -0.87
N ALA A 14 4.99 11.46 -1.12
CA ALA A 14 5.69 10.23 -1.47
C ALA A 14 6.35 10.37 -2.85
N GLU A 15 7.52 9.76 -3.01
CA GLU A 15 8.28 9.82 -4.26
C GLU A 15 7.81 8.78 -5.29
N ARG A 16 7.02 7.79 -4.86
CA ARG A 16 6.66 6.61 -5.67
C ARG A 16 5.16 6.35 -5.78
N TYR A 17 4.33 7.08 -5.02
CA TYR A 17 2.90 6.84 -4.93
C TYR A 17 2.15 8.17 -4.79
N ASP A 18 0.91 8.20 -5.27
CA ASP A 18 0.05 9.40 -5.29
C ASP A 18 -0.68 9.67 -3.96
N PHE A 19 -0.05 9.39 -2.82
CA PHE A 19 -0.60 9.72 -1.50
C PHE A 19 0.47 10.32 -0.57
N PRO A 20 0.07 11.27 0.30
CA PRO A 20 1.02 11.95 1.15
C PRO A 20 1.39 11.09 2.37
N VAL A 21 2.59 11.32 2.90
CA VAL A 21 3.19 10.58 4.02
C VAL A 21 3.55 11.51 5.18
N ARG A 22 3.80 10.91 6.35
CA ARG A 22 3.92 11.64 7.61
C ARG A 22 5.35 11.99 7.95
N THR A 23 6.29 11.20 7.47
CA THR A 23 7.71 11.33 7.80
C THR A 23 8.56 11.41 6.56
N LYS A 24 9.73 12.04 6.70
CA LYS A 24 10.76 12.07 5.65
C LYS A 24 11.23 10.67 5.25
N GLN A 25 11.21 9.71 6.18
CA GLN A 25 11.66 8.33 5.94
C GLN A 25 10.67 7.56 5.06
N GLU A 26 9.38 7.87 5.16
CA GLU A 26 8.35 7.20 4.36
C GLU A 26 8.36 7.60 2.89
N ARG A 27 8.92 8.77 2.55
CA ARG A 27 8.90 9.33 1.19
C ARG A 27 9.51 8.41 0.14
N SER A 28 10.57 7.68 0.52
CA SER A 28 11.33 6.83 -0.39
C SER A 28 11.00 5.34 -0.27
N ILE A 29 10.01 4.98 0.57
CA ILE A 29 9.57 3.59 0.74
C ILE A 29 9.11 3.05 -0.62
N ARG A 30 9.56 1.83 -0.92
CA ARG A 30 9.09 1.05 -2.06
C ARG A 30 8.39 -0.19 -1.54
N LEU A 31 7.11 -0.33 -1.88
CA LEU A 31 6.32 -1.51 -1.53
C LEU A 31 6.61 -2.62 -2.54
N TYR A 32 6.55 -3.85 -2.07
CA TYR A 32 6.69 -5.04 -2.90
C TYR A 32 5.47 -5.92 -2.67
N GLU A 33 4.82 -6.29 -3.76
CA GLU A 33 3.72 -7.24 -3.72
C GLU A 33 4.24 -8.67 -3.83
N LEU A 34 3.39 -9.63 -3.51
CA LEU A 34 3.69 -11.05 -3.70
C LEU A 34 3.37 -11.41 -5.16
N ALA A 35 4.40 -11.64 -5.96
CA ALA A 35 4.29 -11.98 -7.38
C ALA A 35 4.01 -13.47 -7.58
N GLU A 36 4.68 -14.32 -6.80
CA GLU A 36 4.56 -15.78 -6.91
C GLU A 36 4.67 -16.44 -5.54
N LEU A 37 3.91 -17.52 -5.35
CA LEU A 37 4.03 -18.41 -4.20
C LEU A 37 4.06 -19.85 -4.66
N THR A 38 5.18 -20.53 -4.47
CA THR A 38 5.40 -21.91 -4.90
C THR A 38 5.62 -22.82 -3.72
N GLY A 39 4.89 -23.94 -3.66
CA GLY A 39 5.07 -24.97 -2.64
C GLY A 39 6.39 -25.72 -2.80
N THR A 40 7.06 -26.01 -1.70
CA THR A 40 8.31 -26.78 -1.63
C THR A 40 8.13 -27.97 -0.69
N ALA A 41 9.13 -28.85 -0.61
CA ALA A 41 9.09 -29.97 0.32
C ALA A 41 9.07 -29.54 1.81
N GLU A 42 9.51 -28.30 2.11
CA GLU A 42 9.69 -27.79 3.47
C GLU A 42 8.76 -26.61 3.79
N GLY A 43 7.96 -26.13 2.83
CA GLY A 43 7.08 -24.99 3.01
C GLY A 43 6.72 -24.28 1.70
N TYR A 44 6.89 -22.96 1.66
CA TYR A 44 6.60 -22.14 0.49
C TYR A 44 7.77 -21.20 0.18
N ALA A 45 8.03 -21.02 -1.10
CA ALA A 45 8.91 -19.98 -1.63
C ALA A 45 8.05 -18.84 -2.18
N ALA A 46 8.36 -17.60 -1.78
CA ALA A 46 7.68 -16.40 -2.23
C ALA A 46 8.62 -15.57 -3.11
N VAL A 47 8.11 -15.08 -4.24
CA VAL A 47 8.78 -14.08 -5.07
C VAL A 47 8.04 -12.75 -4.90
N HIS A 48 8.82 -11.70 -4.66
CA HIS A 48 8.29 -10.35 -4.48
C HIS A 48 8.78 -9.44 -5.60
N GLU A 49 7.87 -8.63 -6.14
CA GLU A 49 8.19 -7.62 -7.15
C GLU A 49 7.74 -6.23 -6.70
N PRO A 50 8.40 -5.16 -7.16
CA PRO A 50 8.03 -3.83 -6.73
C PRO A 50 6.63 -3.47 -7.20
N LEU A 51 5.77 -3.05 -6.28
CA LEU A 51 4.45 -2.54 -6.62
C LEU A 51 4.62 -1.21 -7.35
N GLU A 52 4.23 -1.18 -8.61
CA GLU A 52 4.10 0.06 -9.39
C GLU A 52 2.91 0.87 -8.87
N ASP A 53 2.94 2.17 -9.10
CA ASP A 53 1.87 3.06 -8.67
C ASP A 53 0.53 2.54 -9.23
N PRO A 54 -0.40 2.07 -8.39
CA PRO A 54 -1.66 1.50 -8.86
C PRO A 54 -2.58 2.56 -9.47
N GLY A 55 -2.18 3.84 -9.45
CA GLY A 55 -3.03 4.97 -9.79
C GLY A 55 -4.20 5.11 -8.80
N PRO A 56 -5.15 6.01 -9.08
CA PRO A 56 -6.38 6.08 -8.29
C PRO A 56 -7.11 4.73 -8.36
N GLN A 57 -7.23 4.04 -7.23
CA GLN A 57 -8.10 2.87 -7.09
C GLN A 57 -9.55 3.34 -7.27
N ASP A 58 -10.12 3.07 -8.44
CA ASP A 58 -11.56 3.24 -8.67
C ASP A 58 -12.33 2.40 -7.64
N ALA A 59 -13.16 3.11 -6.87
CA ALA A 59 -14.24 2.62 -6.00
C ALA A 59 -13.94 1.38 -5.14
N ASN A 60 -13.86 1.58 -3.83
CA ASN A 60 -14.05 0.50 -2.86
C ASN A 60 -15.30 -0.34 -3.24
N PRO A 61 -15.17 -1.59 -3.70
CA PRO A 61 -16.31 -2.40 -4.13
C PRO A 61 -17.22 -2.76 -2.95
N ASP A 62 -16.75 -2.61 -1.71
CA ASP A 62 -17.56 -2.81 -0.50
C ASP A 62 -18.43 -1.59 -0.12
N ALA A 63 -18.38 -0.50 -0.89
CA ALA A 63 -19.28 0.65 -0.65
C ALA A 63 -20.74 0.40 -1.05
N ASP A 64 -21.02 -0.69 -1.79
CA ASP A 64 -22.37 -1.01 -2.32
C ASP A 64 -23.16 -2.02 -1.45
N LEU A 65 -22.60 -2.51 -0.33
CA LEU A 65 -23.30 -3.45 0.57
C LEU A 65 -24.10 -2.78 1.70
N THR A 66 -24.29 -1.46 1.66
CA THR A 66 -25.21 -0.73 2.54
C THR A 66 -26.41 -0.21 1.76
N GLY A 67 -27.29 -1.13 1.34
CA GLY A 67 -28.58 -0.86 0.73
C GLY A 67 -29.69 -1.62 1.44
#